data_AF-A0A6N9DXD3-F1
#
_entry.id   AF-A0A6N9DXD3-F1
#
_cell.length_a   1.000
_cell.length_b   1.000
_cell.length_c   1.000
_cell.angle_alpha   90.00
_cell.angle_beta   90.00
_cell.angle_gamma   90.00
#
_symmetry.space_group_name_H-M   'P 1'
#
loop_
_entity.id
_entity.type
_entity.pdbx_description
1 polymer ?
#
loop_
_entity_poly.entity_id
_entity_poly.type
_entity_poly.pdbx_seq_one_letter_code
_entity_poly.pdbx_strand_id
1 'polypeptide(L)'
;MREVEKFRHSRFCGNDGRGQAGVQLGIVFVVCSFLTGFPSTQVLAQEQPQEESQEQIWDHELNRWLTPEELGHLEIYFSEDEAAKVMFPDSEKIRRETLTLTDEQKAFVEEVIGWEFPEYTFDVFIGETKEEIDGYAVIQNTIGKHRPITYMVGVTATGECMNFEVMVYREARGNEIATKRFNYQYQGKTIGDPIRINRDIINITGATMSVRSASAGVKRVLVLVNEFYLKPRGLGRDVLAANKQEKGFFEVLLGL
;
A
#
# COMPACT_ATOMS: atom_id res chain seq x y z
N MET A 1 17.98 -54.09 7.61
CA MET A 1 17.47 -54.62 8.90
C MET A 1 16.71 -53.48 9.55
N ARG A 2 15.37 -53.53 9.55
CA ARG A 2 14.51 -53.75 10.75
C ARG A 2 14.80 -52.69 11.83
N GLU A 3 13.85 -51.89 12.28
CA GLU A 3 12.54 -52.33 12.77
C GLU A 3 11.51 -51.19 12.79
N VAL A 4 10.27 -51.58 12.53
CA VAL A 4 9.05 -50.79 12.59
C VAL A 4 8.32 -51.28 13.83
N GLU A 5 7.85 -50.40 14.72
CA GLU A 5 6.86 -50.79 15.72
C GLU A 5 5.69 -49.80 15.83
N LYS A 6 4.52 -50.37 15.59
CA LYS A 6 3.16 -49.84 15.80
C LYS A 6 2.78 -50.03 17.28
N PHE A 7 1.88 -49.20 17.82
CA PHE A 7 0.66 -49.63 18.55
C PHE A 7 -0.21 -48.40 18.87
N ARG A 8 -1.41 -48.28 18.26
CA ARG A 8 -2.78 -48.55 18.80
C ARG A 8 -3.36 -47.42 19.66
N HIS A 9 -4.31 -46.62 19.16
CA HIS A 9 -5.79 -46.80 19.14
C HIS A 9 -6.48 -46.77 20.53
N SER A 10 -7.26 -45.73 20.79
CA SER A 10 -8.49 -45.82 21.59
C SER A 10 -9.51 -44.75 21.16
N ARG A 11 -10.66 -45.22 20.66
CA ARG A 11 -11.92 -44.49 20.49
C ARG A 11 -12.60 -44.30 21.85
N PHE A 12 -13.45 -43.29 21.98
CA PHE A 12 -14.75 -43.32 22.69
C PHE A 12 -15.54 -42.09 22.18
N CYS A 13 -16.60 -42.24 21.38
CA CYS A 13 -18.03 -42.27 21.80
C CYS A 13 -18.30 -41.33 22.98
N GLY A 14 -19.08 -40.24 22.90
CA GLY A 14 -20.36 -40.06 22.22
C GLY A 14 -21.44 -39.96 23.31
N ASN A 15 -22.16 -38.84 23.42
CA ASN A 15 -23.47 -38.83 24.07
C ASN A 15 -24.33 -37.65 23.63
N ASP A 16 -25.54 -38.01 23.20
CA ASP A 16 -26.69 -37.16 22.90
C ASP A 16 -27.33 -36.62 24.19
N GLY A 17 -28.10 -35.52 24.10
CA GLY A 17 -28.93 -35.12 25.24
C GLY A 17 -29.64 -33.76 25.17
N ARG A 18 -30.68 -33.67 24.34
CA ARG A 18 -31.93 -32.89 24.46
C ARG A 18 -32.04 -31.78 25.54
N GLY A 19 -32.34 -30.56 25.06
CA GLY A 19 -33.52 -29.75 25.39
C GLY A 19 -33.66 -29.14 26.79
N GLN A 20 -33.89 -27.82 26.85
CA GLN A 20 -35.07 -27.21 27.49
C GLN A 20 -35.08 -25.69 27.34
N ALA A 21 -36.27 -25.16 27.05
CA ALA A 21 -36.62 -23.75 27.17
C ALA A 21 -36.86 -23.38 28.65
N GLY A 22 -36.49 -22.16 29.04
CA GLY A 22 -36.82 -21.53 30.32
C GLY A 22 -36.53 -20.03 30.19
N VAL A 23 -37.53 -19.18 29.90
CA VAL A 23 -38.34 -18.41 30.85
C VAL A 23 -37.51 -17.47 31.75
N GLN A 24 -37.39 -16.24 31.27
CA GLN A 24 -37.56 -14.93 31.93
C GLN A 24 -37.42 -14.85 33.45
N LEU A 25 -36.45 -14.04 33.91
CA LEU A 25 -36.57 -13.29 35.18
C LEU A 25 -36.04 -11.87 34.97
N GLY A 26 -36.97 -10.92 34.90
CA GLY A 26 -36.66 -9.50 34.99
C GLY A 26 -36.37 -9.14 36.45
N ILE A 27 -35.21 -8.54 36.70
CA ILE A 27 -34.89 -7.96 38.00
C ILE A 27 -35.43 -6.53 38.00
N VAL A 28 -36.54 -6.32 38.71
CA VAL A 28 -37.07 -5.00 39.06
C VAL A 28 -36.32 -4.56 40.33
N PHE A 29 -35.40 -3.60 40.19
CA PHE A 29 -34.88 -2.86 41.33
C PHE A 29 -35.89 -1.79 41.73
N VAL A 30 -36.54 -1.98 42.87
CA VAL A 30 -37.31 -0.94 43.57
C VAL A 30 -36.30 -0.06 44.30
N VAL A 31 -36.06 1.15 43.79
CA VAL A 31 -35.33 2.19 44.52
C VAL A 31 -36.34 3.14 45.15
N CYS A 32 -36.31 3.18 46.48
CA CYS A 32 -37.16 3.97 47.35
C CYS A 32 -36.92 5.48 47.12
N SER A 33 -38.00 6.22 46.90
CA SER A 33 -37.98 7.67 46.70
C SER A 33 -37.67 8.43 47.99
N PHE A 34 -36.74 9.39 47.92
CA PHE A 34 -36.72 10.58 48.76
C PHE A 34 -36.80 11.82 47.86
N LEU A 35 -37.59 12.78 48.32
CA LEU A 35 -38.17 13.89 47.58
C LEU A 35 -37.18 15.03 47.27
N THR A 36 -37.59 15.79 46.25
CA THR A 36 -37.17 17.15 45.83
C THR A 36 -36.05 17.23 44.79
N GLY A 37 -36.42 17.64 43.57
CA GLY A 37 -35.48 18.08 42.53
C GLY A 37 -35.85 17.61 41.13
N PHE A 38 -36.39 18.53 40.32
CA PHE A 38 -36.45 18.59 38.84
C PHE A 38 -36.41 17.28 38.03
N PRO A 39 -37.39 17.00 37.14
CA PRO A 39 -37.25 15.95 36.15
C PRO A 39 -36.28 16.44 35.06
N SER A 40 -34.98 16.27 35.28
CA SER A 40 -34.03 16.24 34.18
C SER A 40 -34.17 14.89 33.51
N THR A 41 -35.00 14.85 32.46
CA THR A 41 -35.06 13.73 31.52
C THR A 41 -33.65 13.55 30.93
N GLN A 42 -32.88 12.62 31.47
CA GLN A 42 -31.68 12.15 30.79
C GLN A 42 -32.16 11.38 29.57
N VAL A 43 -32.23 12.07 28.44
CA VAL A 43 -32.27 11.44 27.13
C VAL A 43 -30.95 10.68 27.02
N LEU A 44 -31.02 9.35 27.16
CA LEU A 44 -29.98 8.47 26.65
C LEU A 44 -29.94 8.71 25.15
N ALA A 45 -29.02 9.57 24.72
CA ALA A 45 -28.67 9.70 23.32
C ALA A 45 -28.16 8.32 22.89
N GLN A 46 -29.05 7.56 22.25
CA GLN A 46 -28.64 6.41 21.48
C GLN A 46 -27.74 6.99 20.38
N GLU A 47 -26.44 6.73 20.45
CA GLU A 47 -25.55 6.91 19.32
C GLU A 47 -26.14 6.07 18.18
N GLN A 48 -26.82 6.74 17.26
CA GLN A 48 -27.25 6.12 16.03
C GLN A 48 -25.98 5.69 15.29
N PRO A 49 -25.88 4.44 14.82
CA PRO A 49 -24.77 4.05 13.95
C PRO A 49 -24.72 5.06 12.80
N GLN A 50 -23.59 5.76 12.64
CA GLN A 50 -23.37 6.57 11.45
C GLN A 50 -23.56 5.64 10.26
N GLU A 51 -24.59 5.90 9.44
CA GLU A 51 -24.72 5.28 8.13
C GLU A 51 -23.48 5.69 7.34
N GLU A 52 -22.47 4.82 7.28
CA GLU A 52 -21.39 4.90 6.31
C GLU A 52 -22.07 4.99 4.94
N SER A 53 -21.85 6.10 4.23
CA SER A 53 -22.33 6.25 2.87
C SER A 53 -21.77 5.09 2.06
N GLN A 54 -22.62 4.12 1.73
CA GLN A 54 -22.20 2.96 0.94
C GLN A 54 -21.70 3.47 -0.40
N GLU A 55 -20.39 3.43 -0.59
CA GLU A 55 -19.73 3.86 -1.81
C GLU A 55 -20.26 2.99 -2.96
N GLN A 56 -20.89 3.61 -3.97
CA GLN A 56 -21.44 2.89 -5.11
C GLN A 56 -20.52 3.08 -6.32
N ILE A 57 -20.03 1.98 -6.88
CA ILE A 57 -19.18 1.97 -8.08
C ILE A 57 -19.95 1.29 -9.21
N TRP A 58 -20.05 1.96 -10.36
CA TRP A 58 -20.64 1.42 -11.58
C TRP A 58 -19.56 0.68 -12.39
N ASP A 59 -19.79 -0.59 -12.72
CA ASP A 59 -18.90 -1.35 -13.59
C ASP A 59 -19.42 -1.33 -15.03
N HIS A 60 -18.65 -0.71 -15.93
CA HIS A 60 -19.01 -0.59 -17.35
C HIS A 60 -18.92 -1.91 -18.13
N GLU A 61 -18.14 -2.90 -17.66
CA GLU A 61 -18.04 -4.21 -18.29
C GLU A 61 -19.26 -5.07 -17.93
N LEU A 62 -19.74 -4.97 -16.68
CA LEU A 62 -20.90 -5.71 -16.19
C LEU A 62 -22.22 -4.97 -16.43
N ASN A 63 -22.17 -3.67 -16.74
CA ASN A 63 -23.31 -2.79 -16.91
C ASN A 63 -24.28 -2.83 -15.71
N ARG A 64 -23.72 -2.83 -14.49
CA ARG A 64 -24.46 -2.81 -13.21
C ARG A 64 -23.61 -2.18 -12.10
N TRP A 65 -24.26 -1.83 -10.99
CA TRP A 65 -23.59 -1.51 -9.73
C TRP A 65 -22.92 -2.74 -9.13
N LEU A 66 -21.75 -2.52 -8.53
CA LEU A 66 -21.03 -3.56 -7.79
C LEU A 66 -21.74 -3.88 -6.47
N THR A 67 -21.68 -5.16 -6.09
CA THR A 67 -22.08 -5.61 -4.74
C THR A 67 -21.05 -5.19 -3.69
N PRO A 68 -21.40 -5.15 -2.40
CA PRO A 68 -20.45 -4.85 -1.33
C PRO A 68 -19.20 -5.74 -1.35
N GLU A 69 -19.34 -7.02 -1.69
CA GLU A 69 -18.21 -7.94 -1.82
C GLU A 69 -17.30 -7.63 -3.03
N GLU A 70 -17.83 -6.99 -4.08
CA GLU A 70 -17.12 -6.63 -5.30
C GLU A 70 -16.46 -5.25 -5.24
N LEU A 71 -16.91 -4.36 -4.35
CA LEU A 71 -16.27 -3.05 -4.11
C LEU A 71 -14.83 -3.19 -3.63
N GLY A 72 -14.51 -4.32 -3.00
CA GLY A 72 -13.20 -4.65 -2.47
C GLY A 72 -13.04 -4.25 -1.02
N HIS A 73 -12.01 -4.83 -0.40
CA HIS A 73 -11.66 -4.63 0.98
C HIS A 73 -10.32 -3.90 1.10
N LEU A 74 -10.14 -3.20 2.22
CA LEU A 74 -8.90 -2.54 2.55
C LEU A 74 -7.94 -3.54 3.18
N GLU A 75 -6.81 -3.79 2.54
CA GLU A 75 -5.67 -4.52 3.11
C GLU A 75 -4.49 -3.57 3.21
N ILE A 76 -3.97 -3.38 4.44
CA ILE A 76 -2.76 -2.62 4.70
C ILE A 76 -1.65 -3.61 4.99
N TYR A 77 -0.61 -3.58 4.16
CA TYR A 77 0.58 -4.44 4.27
C TYR A 77 1.71 -3.71 4.98
N PHE A 78 1.92 -2.43 4.66
CA PHE A 78 2.99 -1.61 5.22
C PHE A 78 2.54 -0.15 5.37
N SER A 79 2.99 0.50 6.43
CA SER A 79 3.16 1.96 6.44
C SER A 79 4.33 2.40 5.55
N GLU A 80 4.44 3.71 5.26
CA GLU A 80 5.53 4.24 4.43
C GLU A 80 6.91 3.96 5.04
N ASP A 81 7.05 4.15 6.36
CA ASP A 81 8.31 3.91 7.07
C ASP A 81 8.67 2.42 7.14
N GLU A 82 7.68 1.54 7.29
CA GLU A 82 7.91 0.09 7.25
C GLU A 82 8.34 -0.37 5.86
N ALA A 83 7.67 0.12 4.81
CA ALA A 83 8.03 -0.17 3.43
C ALA A 83 9.46 0.33 3.12
N ALA A 84 9.81 1.54 3.56
CA ALA A 84 11.15 2.09 3.38
C ALA A 84 12.23 1.24 4.09
N LYS A 85 11.96 0.74 5.29
CA LYS A 85 12.86 -0.20 6.00
C LYS A 85 12.97 -1.55 5.29
N VAL A 86 11.90 -2.03 4.66
CA VAL A 86 11.94 -3.25 3.83
C VAL A 86 12.79 -3.03 2.58
N MET A 87 12.74 -1.83 1.98
CA MET A 87 13.62 -1.48 0.85
C MET A 87 15.08 -1.38 1.27
N PHE A 88 15.35 -0.81 2.45
CA PHE A 88 16.69 -0.47 2.92
C PHE A 88 17.01 -1.08 4.29
N PRO A 89 17.09 -2.42 4.41
CA PRO A 89 17.29 -3.09 5.70
C PRO A 89 18.66 -2.81 6.33
N ASP A 90 19.67 -2.55 5.49
CA ASP A 90 21.06 -2.38 5.91
C ASP A 90 21.53 -0.92 5.91
N SER A 91 20.69 0.03 5.48
CA SER A 91 21.07 1.45 5.42
C SER A 91 21.15 2.08 6.81
N GLU A 92 22.20 2.88 7.06
CA GLU A 92 22.36 3.61 8.32
C GLU A 92 21.33 4.73 8.48
N LYS A 93 20.94 5.37 7.37
CA LYS A 93 19.95 6.44 7.33
C LYS A 93 19.01 6.25 6.16
N ILE A 94 17.75 6.62 6.37
CA ILE A 94 16.75 6.74 5.31
C ILE A 94 16.21 8.17 5.40
N ARG A 95 16.33 8.93 4.31
CA ARG A 95 15.77 10.27 4.21
C ARG A 95 14.67 10.31 3.16
N ARG A 96 13.72 11.24 3.34
CA ARG A 96 12.65 11.50 2.39
C ARG A 96 12.91 12.81 1.66
N GLU A 97 12.61 12.82 0.37
CA GLU A 97 12.56 14.00 -0.48
C GLU A 97 11.30 13.98 -1.33
N THR A 98 10.94 15.15 -1.86
CA THR A 98 9.86 15.30 -2.82
C THR A 98 10.45 15.66 -4.18
N LEU A 99 10.26 14.79 -5.17
CA LEU A 99 10.57 15.07 -6.57
C LEU A 99 9.36 15.74 -7.22
N THR A 100 9.51 17.00 -7.63
CA THR A 100 8.50 17.74 -8.39
C THR A 100 8.97 17.93 -9.82
N LEU A 101 8.18 17.47 -10.79
CA LEU A 101 8.48 17.58 -12.21
C LEU A 101 8.01 18.93 -12.77
N THR A 102 8.78 19.50 -13.69
CA THR A 102 8.28 20.54 -14.62
C THR A 102 7.50 19.90 -15.76
N ASP A 103 6.76 20.68 -16.54
CA ASP A 103 6.04 20.19 -17.72
C ASP A 103 6.99 19.54 -18.73
N GLU A 104 8.17 20.12 -18.96
CA GLU A 104 9.17 19.55 -19.88
C GLU A 104 9.74 18.22 -19.36
N GLN A 105 10.00 18.15 -18.06
CA GLN A 105 10.50 16.92 -17.42
C GLN A 105 9.45 15.82 -17.47
N LYS A 106 8.18 16.16 -17.20
CA LYS A 106 7.07 15.22 -17.28
C LYS A 106 6.88 14.71 -18.70
N ALA A 107 6.81 15.61 -19.68
CA ALA A 107 6.67 15.23 -21.10
C ALA A 107 7.79 14.29 -21.56
N PHE A 108 9.03 14.54 -21.11
CA PHE A 108 10.15 13.64 -21.39
C PHE A 108 9.96 12.25 -20.77
N VAL A 109 9.53 12.17 -19.50
CA VAL A 109 9.25 10.88 -18.85
C VAL A 109 8.14 10.13 -19.59
N GLU A 110 7.06 10.83 -19.97
CA GLU A 110 5.93 10.28 -20.74
C GLU A 110 6.36 9.77 -22.13
N GLU A 111 7.26 10.48 -22.82
CA GLU A 111 7.86 10.04 -24.07
C GLU A 111 8.66 8.74 -23.90
N VAL A 112 9.48 8.66 -22.85
CA VAL A 112 10.33 7.49 -22.59
C VAL A 112 9.51 6.26 -22.19
N ILE A 113 8.49 6.43 -21.35
CA ILE A 113 7.63 5.29 -20.94
C ILE A 113 6.61 4.93 -22.02
N GLY A 114 6.14 5.91 -22.80
CA GLY A 114 5.17 5.72 -23.88
C GLY A 114 3.70 5.81 -23.43
N TRP A 115 3.42 6.46 -22.30
CA TRP A 115 2.07 6.76 -21.83
C TRP A 115 2.07 8.00 -20.93
N GLU A 116 0.90 8.64 -20.82
CA GLU A 116 0.71 9.81 -19.97
C GLU A 116 0.34 9.42 -18.54
N PHE A 117 0.65 10.29 -17.57
CA PHE A 117 0.25 10.11 -16.18
C PHE A 117 -0.11 11.45 -15.51
N PRO A 118 -1.03 11.47 -14.53
CA PRO A 118 -1.50 12.73 -13.95
C PRO A 118 -0.50 13.38 -12.97
N GLU A 119 0.33 12.60 -12.29
CA GLU A 119 1.12 13.04 -11.13
C GLU A 119 2.31 13.93 -11.55
N TYR A 120 2.57 14.98 -10.78
CA TYR A 120 3.75 15.84 -10.92
C TYR A 120 4.73 15.69 -9.76
N THR A 121 4.29 15.09 -8.66
CA THR A 121 5.01 15.07 -7.39
C THR A 121 5.16 13.63 -6.91
N PHE A 122 6.36 13.25 -6.51
CA PHE A 122 6.69 11.90 -6.07
C PHE A 122 7.47 11.93 -4.75
N ASP A 123 7.03 11.12 -3.79
CA ASP A 123 7.77 10.89 -2.56
C ASP A 123 8.90 9.90 -2.81
N VAL A 124 10.12 10.34 -2.57
CA VAL A 124 11.34 9.58 -2.78
C VAL A 124 12.04 9.35 -1.45
N PHE A 125 12.35 8.09 -1.16
CA PHE A 125 13.12 7.65 -0.01
C PHE A 125 14.52 7.27 -0.49
N ILE A 126 15.55 7.69 0.24
CA ILE A 126 16.95 7.50 -0.14
C ILE A 126 17.65 6.84 1.04
N GLY A 127 18.13 5.62 0.81
CA GLY A 127 18.94 4.86 1.76
C GLY A 127 20.42 5.25 1.63
N GLU A 128 21.07 5.51 2.75
CA GLU A 128 22.46 5.97 2.80
C GLU A 128 23.26 5.26 3.89
N THR A 129 24.49 4.88 3.55
CA THR A 129 25.47 4.27 4.47
C THR A 129 26.83 4.93 4.25
N LYS A 130 27.43 5.48 5.31
CA LYS A 130 28.77 6.11 5.23
C LYS A 130 28.92 7.13 4.09
N GLU A 131 27.88 7.94 3.88
CA GLU A 131 27.79 8.98 2.83
C GLU A 131 27.64 8.46 1.39
N GLU A 132 27.58 7.14 1.19
CA GLU A 132 27.23 6.52 -0.09
C GLU A 132 25.72 6.26 -0.15
N ILE A 133 25.14 6.39 -1.35
CA ILE A 133 23.74 6.06 -1.58
C ILE A 133 23.63 4.56 -1.82
N ASP A 134 22.82 3.88 -1.00
CA ASP A 134 22.52 2.45 -1.15
C ASP A 134 21.45 2.24 -2.23
N GLY A 135 20.49 3.16 -2.33
CA GLY A 135 19.47 3.19 -3.37
C GLY A 135 18.37 4.21 -3.14
N TYR A 136 17.35 4.12 -4.00
CA TYR A 136 16.21 5.02 -4.06
C TYR A 136 14.91 4.21 -4.03
N ALA A 137 13.89 4.70 -3.36
CA ALA A 137 12.57 4.08 -3.38
C ALA A 137 11.50 5.14 -3.59
N VAL A 138 10.51 4.85 -4.43
CA VAL A 138 9.48 5.84 -4.80
C VAL A 138 8.11 5.25 -4.54
N ILE A 139 7.25 6.01 -3.85
CA ILE A 139 5.85 5.65 -3.66
C ILE A 139 5.08 5.95 -4.93
N GLN A 140 4.22 5.00 -5.30
CA GLN A 140 3.36 5.06 -6.46
C GLN A 140 1.93 4.79 -6.03
N ASN A 141 1.01 5.53 -6.62
CA ASN A 141 -0.42 5.34 -6.43
C ASN A 141 -1.07 5.20 -7.80
N THR A 142 -1.58 4.03 -8.13
CA THR A 142 -2.11 3.75 -9.48
C THR A 142 -3.46 3.07 -9.39
N ILE A 143 -4.39 3.49 -10.24
CA ILE A 143 -5.72 2.88 -10.31
C ILE A 143 -5.57 1.43 -10.76
N GLY A 144 -6.15 0.49 -10.01
CA GLY A 144 -6.31 -0.91 -10.38
C GLY A 144 -7.45 -1.09 -11.38
N LYS A 145 -8.51 -1.80 -10.97
CA LYS A 145 -9.75 -1.90 -11.74
C LYS A 145 -10.71 -0.75 -11.40
N HIS A 146 -10.88 -0.47 -10.12
CA HIS A 146 -11.81 0.52 -9.58
C HIS A 146 -11.17 1.48 -8.57
N ARG A 147 -10.15 1.02 -7.84
CA ARG A 147 -9.58 1.73 -6.70
C ARG A 147 -8.05 1.82 -6.78
N PRO A 148 -7.46 2.82 -6.12
CA PRO A 148 -6.01 3.00 -6.09
C PRO A 148 -5.29 1.88 -5.34
N ILE A 149 -4.20 1.39 -5.93
CA ILE A 149 -3.21 0.52 -5.32
C ILE A 149 -2.00 1.39 -4.96
N THR A 150 -1.59 1.36 -3.69
CA THR A 150 -0.42 2.07 -3.20
C THR A 150 0.74 1.09 -3.00
N TYR A 151 1.87 1.37 -3.61
CA TYR A 151 3.06 0.51 -3.56
C TYR A 151 4.33 1.34 -3.62
N MET A 152 5.43 0.76 -3.13
CA MET A 152 6.76 1.35 -3.19
C MET A 152 7.65 0.50 -4.09
N VAL A 153 8.42 1.17 -4.94
CA VAL A 153 9.40 0.51 -5.82
C VAL A 153 10.79 0.97 -5.43
N GLY A 154 11.64 0.03 -5.04
CA GLY A 154 13.05 0.24 -4.74
C GLY A 154 13.92 0.04 -5.98
N VAL A 155 14.94 0.88 -6.12
CA VAL A 155 15.92 0.90 -7.19
C VAL A 155 17.30 1.04 -6.56
N THR A 156 18.25 0.21 -7.00
CA THR A 156 19.64 0.28 -6.53
C THR A 156 20.31 1.58 -6.98
N ALA A 157 21.43 1.93 -6.37
CA ALA A 157 22.28 3.03 -6.84
C ALA A 157 22.82 2.84 -8.28
N THR A 158 22.69 1.65 -8.86
CA THR A 158 23.07 1.34 -10.25
C THR A 158 21.90 1.38 -11.24
N GLY A 159 20.66 1.59 -10.77
CA GLY A 159 19.47 1.72 -11.63
C GLY A 159 18.74 0.41 -11.91
N GLU A 160 18.96 -0.63 -11.10
CA GLU A 160 18.24 -1.90 -11.16
C GLU A 160 17.09 -1.91 -10.16
N CYS A 161 15.95 -2.48 -10.52
CA CYS A 161 14.85 -2.67 -9.58
C CYS A 161 15.28 -3.64 -8.48
N MET A 162 15.30 -3.17 -7.24
CA MET A 162 15.67 -3.95 -6.07
C MET A 162 14.48 -4.72 -5.53
N ASN A 163 13.36 -4.03 -5.33
CA ASN A 163 12.15 -4.62 -4.77
C ASN A 163 10.89 -3.84 -5.19
N PHE A 164 9.74 -4.49 -5.11
CA PHE A 164 8.42 -3.94 -5.31
C PHE A 164 7.57 -4.42 -4.13
N GLU A 165 6.98 -3.51 -3.35
CA GLU A 165 6.14 -3.88 -2.21
C GLU A 165 4.83 -3.11 -2.24
N VAL A 166 3.72 -3.84 -2.18
CA VAL A 166 2.40 -3.25 -2.02
C VAL A 166 2.25 -2.78 -0.59
N MET A 167 1.86 -1.53 -0.39
CA MET A 167 1.65 -0.93 0.92
C MET A 167 0.19 -1.02 1.31
N VAL A 168 -0.70 -0.69 0.38
CA VAL A 168 -2.14 -0.71 0.63
C VAL A 168 -2.92 -1.12 -0.62
N TYR A 169 -3.79 -2.10 -0.45
CA TYR A 169 -4.64 -2.68 -1.50
C TYR A 169 -6.11 -2.45 -1.15
N ARG A 170 -6.94 -2.13 -2.15
CA ARG A 170 -8.34 -1.68 -1.95
C ARG A 170 -9.34 -2.35 -2.88
N GLU A 171 -8.94 -3.41 -3.56
CA GLU A 171 -9.74 -4.09 -4.58
C GLU A 171 -10.18 -5.47 -4.09
N ALA A 172 -11.28 -5.99 -4.63
CA ALA A 172 -11.82 -7.29 -4.23
C ALA A 172 -10.93 -8.48 -4.64
N ARG A 173 -10.11 -8.31 -5.68
CA ARG A 173 -9.28 -9.37 -6.26
C ARG A 173 -7.95 -8.82 -6.71
N GLY A 174 -6.93 -9.69 -6.81
CA GLY A 174 -5.63 -9.33 -7.34
C GLY A 174 -4.59 -8.94 -6.31
N ASN A 175 -4.89 -9.11 -5.01
CA ASN A 175 -3.92 -8.86 -3.94
C ASN A 175 -2.71 -9.81 -4.00
N GLU A 176 -2.75 -10.84 -4.86
CA GLU A 176 -1.59 -11.68 -5.17
C GLU A 176 -0.39 -10.91 -5.72
N ILE A 177 -0.59 -9.68 -6.24
CA ILE A 177 0.51 -8.77 -6.60
C ILE A 177 1.37 -8.37 -5.39
N ALA A 178 0.86 -8.49 -4.16
CA ALA A 178 1.60 -8.19 -2.93
C ALA A 178 2.51 -9.35 -2.48
N THR A 179 2.46 -10.50 -3.16
CA THR A 179 3.23 -11.68 -2.75
C THR A 179 4.69 -11.57 -3.19
N LYS A 180 5.63 -11.98 -2.32
CA LYS A 180 7.07 -12.03 -2.64
C LYS A 180 7.37 -12.76 -3.95
N ARG A 181 6.62 -13.82 -4.26
CA ARG A 181 6.76 -14.59 -5.50
C ARG A 181 6.48 -13.74 -6.73
N PHE A 182 5.46 -12.88 -6.68
CA PHE A 182 5.14 -11.97 -7.77
C PHE A 182 6.20 -10.87 -7.89
N ASN A 183 6.61 -10.27 -6.76
CA ASN A 183 7.58 -9.17 -6.69
C ASN A 183 8.93 -9.55 -7.33
N TYR A 184 9.37 -10.80 -7.14
CA TYR A 184 10.65 -11.33 -7.66
C TYR A 184 10.80 -11.16 -9.18
N GLN A 185 9.71 -11.05 -9.93
CA GLN A 185 9.74 -10.88 -11.38
C GLN A 185 10.34 -9.53 -11.81
N TYR A 186 10.27 -8.51 -10.95
CA TYR A 186 10.82 -7.18 -11.22
C TYR A 186 12.29 -7.04 -10.83
N GLN A 187 12.78 -7.90 -9.93
CA GLN A 187 14.14 -7.80 -9.39
C GLN A 187 15.20 -7.85 -10.51
N GLY A 188 16.15 -6.92 -10.46
CA GLY A 188 17.23 -6.76 -11.43
C GLY A 188 16.85 -6.09 -12.74
N LYS A 189 15.57 -5.77 -12.98
CA LYS A 189 15.16 -5.08 -14.22
C LYS A 189 15.64 -3.62 -14.22
N THR A 190 16.09 -3.16 -15.37
CA THR A 190 16.56 -1.80 -15.62
C THR A 190 15.61 -1.02 -16.55
N ILE A 191 15.93 0.25 -16.80
CA ILE A 191 15.25 1.06 -17.83
C ILE A 191 15.35 0.44 -19.24
N GLY A 192 16.37 -0.36 -19.54
CA GLY A 192 16.53 -1.03 -20.83
C GLY A 192 15.64 -2.27 -20.98
N ASP A 193 15.20 -2.84 -19.86
CA ASP A 193 14.48 -4.11 -19.87
C ASP A 193 12.99 -3.93 -20.21
N PRO A 194 12.41 -4.88 -20.96
CA PRO A 194 10.99 -4.90 -21.23
C PRO A 194 10.22 -5.36 -19.98
N ILE A 195 9.07 -4.74 -19.74
CA ILE A 195 8.14 -5.06 -18.63
C ILE A 195 6.74 -5.27 -19.22
N ARG A 196 6.60 -6.25 -20.11
CA ARG A 196 5.33 -6.56 -20.78
C ARG A 196 4.63 -7.72 -20.10
N ILE A 197 3.36 -7.54 -19.78
CA ILE A 197 2.49 -8.58 -19.20
C ILE A 197 2.32 -9.72 -20.21
N ASN A 198 2.26 -10.96 -19.72
CA ASN A 198 2.18 -12.19 -20.52
C ASN A 198 3.39 -12.42 -21.44
N ARG A 199 4.50 -11.71 -21.22
CA ARG A 199 5.78 -11.94 -21.90
C ARG A 199 6.93 -11.92 -20.91
N ASP A 200 7.16 -10.78 -20.26
CA ASP A 200 8.24 -10.55 -19.31
C ASP A 200 7.76 -10.64 -17.86
N ILE A 201 6.47 -10.38 -17.62
CA ILE A 201 5.80 -10.49 -16.32
C ILE A 201 4.64 -11.49 -16.46
N ILE A 202 4.64 -12.51 -15.60
CA ILE A 202 3.56 -13.49 -15.47
C ILE A 202 2.35 -12.78 -14.88
N ASN A 203 1.23 -12.88 -15.59
CA ASN A 203 -0.03 -12.27 -15.16
C ASN A 203 -0.71 -13.10 -14.06
N ILE A 204 -1.56 -12.43 -13.28
CA ILE A 204 -2.45 -13.07 -12.31
C ILE A 204 -3.85 -13.12 -12.93
N THR A 205 -4.45 -14.31 -12.96
CA THR A 205 -5.78 -14.52 -13.52
C THR A 205 -6.80 -13.66 -12.77
N GLY A 206 -7.57 -12.86 -13.53
CA GLY A 206 -8.57 -11.96 -12.93
C GLY A 206 -8.01 -10.67 -12.33
N ALA A 207 -6.70 -10.44 -12.41
CA ALA A 207 -6.04 -9.24 -11.88
C ALA A 207 -5.16 -8.53 -12.92
N THR A 208 -5.50 -8.68 -14.21
CA THR A 208 -4.73 -8.09 -15.33
C THR A 208 -4.55 -6.58 -15.19
N MET A 209 -5.58 -5.86 -14.72
CA MET A 209 -5.48 -4.41 -14.50
C MET A 209 -4.51 -4.07 -13.38
N SER A 210 -4.56 -4.77 -12.24
CA SER A 210 -3.60 -4.59 -11.14
C SER A 210 -2.16 -4.86 -11.59
N VAL A 211 -1.93 -5.96 -12.31
CA VAL A 211 -0.59 -6.30 -12.86
C VAL A 211 -0.11 -5.25 -13.87
N ARG A 212 -1.01 -4.72 -14.70
CA ARG A 212 -0.70 -3.67 -15.66
C ARG A 212 -0.28 -2.38 -14.97
N SER A 213 -1.06 -1.95 -13.99
CA SER A 213 -0.79 -0.73 -13.22
C SER A 213 0.51 -0.85 -12.43
N ALA A 214 0.75 -1.97 -11.77
CA ALA A 214 2.02 -2.24 -11.08
C ALA A 214 3.22 -2.21 -12.05
N SER A 215 3.12 -2.89 -13.20
CA SER A 215 4.20 -2.94 -14.20
C SER A 215 4.50 -1.57 -14.79
N ALA A 216 3.46 -0.77 -15.07
CA ALA A 216 3.61 0.61 -15.50
C ALA A 216 4.31 1.47 -14.43
N GLY A 217 3.90 1.36 -13.17
CA GLY A 217 4.55 2.07 -12.07
C GLY A 217 6.01 1.71 -11.87
N VAL A 218 6.36 0.42 -11.93
CA VAL A 218 7.76 -0.03 -11.86
C VAL A 218 8.59 0.60 -12.97
N LYS A 219 8.08 0.59 -14.22
CA LYS A 219 8.78 1.21 -15.34
C LYS A 219 8.95 2.72 -15.14
N ARG A 220 7.91 3.41 -14.66
CA ARG A 220 7.94 4.84 -14.34
C ARG A 220 9.01 5.14 -13.30
N VAL A 221 9.07 4.39 -12.20
CA VAL A 221 10.08 4.60 -11.15
C VAL A 221 11.50 4.39 -11.66
N LEU A 222 11.74 3.35 -12.47
CA LEU A 222 13.05 3.13 -13.10
C LEU A 222 13.49 4.32 -13.96
N VAL A 223 12.57 4.93 -14.70
CA VAL A 223 12.86 6.13 -15.49
C VAL A 223 13.11 7.35 -14.59
N LEU A 224 12.24 7.61 -13.61
CA LEU A 224 12.38 8.73 -12.68
C LEU A 224 13.74 8.68 -11.95
N VAL A 225 14.09 7.52 -11.38
CA VAL A 225 15.38 7.36 -10.67
C VAL A 225 16.56 7.54 -11.62
N ASN A 226 16.53 6.90 -12.80
CA ASN A 226 17.62 7.02 -13.76
C ASN A 226 17.84 8.47 -14.21
N GLU A 227 16.78 9.22 -14.50
CA GLU A 227 16.90 10.57 -15.10
C GLU A 227 17.17 11.67 -14.08
N PHE A 228 16.62 11.57 -12.86
CA PHE A 228 16.74 12.65 -11.86
C PHE A 228 17.81 12.40 -10.81
N TYR A 229 18.18 11.14 -10.56
CA TYR A 229 19.15 10.79 -9.52
C TYR A 229 20.45 10.20 -10.06
N LEU A 230 20.41 9.31 -11.06
CA LEU A 230 21.61 8.64 -11.57
C LEU A 230 22.31 9.41 -12.70
N LYS A 231 21.54 10.01 -13.61
CA LYS A 231 22.04 10.81 -14.74
C LYS A 231 21.38 12.18 -14.75
N PRO A 232 21.66 13.06 -13.78
CA PRO A 232 21.10 14.41 -13.79
C PRO A 232 21.64 15.15 -15.02
N ARG A 233 20.91 15.12 -16.14
CA ARG A 233 21.28 15.71 -17.45
C ARG A 233 21.27 17.25 -17.43
N GLY A 234 21.51 17.87 -16.28
CA GLY A 234 21.37 19.31 -16.09
C GLY A 234 19.92 19.80 -15.95
N LEU A 235 18.93 18.92 -16.14
CA LEU A 235 17.50 19.16 -15.88
C LEU A 235 17.13 18.93 -14.40
N GLY A 236 17.91 18.14 -13.64
CA GLY A 236 17.66 17.84 -12.22
C GLY A 236 18.25 18.86 -11.22
N ARG A 237 18.67 20.05 -11.66
CA ARG A 237 19.35 21.03 -10.79
C ARG A 237 18.44 21.59 -9.69
N ASP A 238 17.13 21.64 -9.91
CA ASP A 238 16.19 22.27 -8.97
C ASP A 238 15.81 21.35 -7.80
N VAL A 239 15.88 20.03 -7.97
CA VAL A 239 15.53 19.05 -6.91
C VAL A 239 16.56 19.11 -5.76
N LEU A 240 17.85 19.26 -6.09
CA LEU A 240 18.92 19.41 -5.10
C LEU A 240 18.95 20.83 -4.49
N ALA A 241 18.46 21.83 -5.20
CA ALA A 241 18.45 23.22 -4.73
C ALA A 241 17.35 23.47 -3.69
N ALA A 242 16.18 22.86 -3.83
CA ALA A 242 15.06 22.99 -2.89
C ALA A 242 15.44 22.52 -1.47
N ASN A 243 16.09 21.36 -1.34
CA ASN A 243 16.53 20.83 -0.04
C ASN A 243 17.68 21.61 0.59
N LYS A 244 18.48 22.33 -0.21
CA LYS A 244 19.54 23.21 0.32
C LYS A 244 18.97 24.53 0.85
N GLN A 245 17.90 25.03 0.24
CA GLN A 245 17.24 26.26 0.69
C GLN A 245 16.46 26.06 2.00
N GLU A 246 15.79 24.91 2.19
CA GLU A 246 15.10 24.64 3.45
C GLU A 246 16.09 24.52 4.61
N LYS A 247 17.20 23.79 4.45
CA LYS A 247 18.26 23.73 5.48
C LYS A 247 18.83 25.11 5.82
N GLY A 248 19.11 25.93 4.81
CA GLY A 248 19.63 27.29 5.01
C GLY A 248 18.61 28.24 5.66
N PHE A 249 17.32 28.08 5.38
CA PHE A 249 16.27 28.88 6.00
C PHE A 249 16.08 28.53 7.48
N PHE A 250 16.12 27.24 7.85
CA PHE A 250 16.02 26.81 9.25
C PHE A 250 17.26 27.18 10.09
N GLU A 251 18.47 27.13 9.52
CA GLU A 251 19.69 27.59 10.22
C GLU A 251 19.65 29.10 10.49
N VAL A 252 19.19 29.90 9.53
CA VAL A 252 19.05 31.36 9.68
C VAL A 252 17.96 31.74 10.68
N LEU A 253 16.90 30.94 10.81
CA LEU A 253 15.80 31.20 11.76
C LEU A 253 16.15 30.79 13.21
N LEU A 254 17.00 29.78 13.40
CA LEU A 254 17.39 29.26 14.72
C LEU A 254 18.74 29.79 15.23
N GLY A 255 19.47 30.58 14.43
CA GLY A 255 20.64 31.32 14.89
C GLY A 255 21.79 30.45 15.39
N LEU A 256 22.12 29.39 14.62
CA LEU A 256 23.39 28.66 14.74
C LEU A 256 24.36 29.06 13.62
#